data_AF-A0A933EM97-F1
#
_entry.id   AF-A0A933EM97-F1
#
_cell.length_a   1.000
_cell.length_b   1.000
_cell.length_c   1.000
_cell.angle_alpha   90.00
_cell.angle_beta   90.00
_cell.angle_gamma   90.00
#
_symmetry.space_group_name_H-M   'P 1'
#
loop_
_entity.id
_entity.type
_entity.pdbx_description
1 polymer ?
#
loop_
_entity_poly.entity_id
_entity_poly.type
_entity_poly.pdbx_seq_one_letter_code
_entity_poly.pdbx_strand_id
1 'polypeptide(L)'
;MTTAQTTSSVSTDAHMQLRATLDRLATLLMSAILLLVVVVFALLPYYGYRASQTPFMGGFVEPTLVFNDAGPQNSAGHWALRDAGVKFPDRLLAIDDVPLSTPGQLYSLLAAHRPGDTVRLTIEHAAGTSLEPAKILETRALDVQLTPFSLDDLLSYFVVPYFVGLAFLVIGLWIFYLRRDEAAGRAFALFCASAAVMIAGVYDLYTTQAFAGLWTASIPLAGAALFTLAAVFPQEAAYAARRPVLRWLGFAPALVVIVYAETLLYNMAEPRLYARGWLAGYVFAALGILFFIANSIYRWARARSPVVREQSRIIVIAGVIAFLPAVAWVVIAGFITSAATFNVLYYFAPMV
;
A
#
# COMPACT_ATOMS: atom_id res chain seq x y z
N MET A 1 -26.89 10.60 -51.93
CA MET A 1 -25.56 10.79 -51.30
C MET A 1 -25.60 11.55 -49.97
N THR A 2 -26.72 12.19 -49.60
CA THR A 2 -26.85 13.04 -48.38
C THR A 2 -27.08 12.26 -47.07
N THR A 3 -27.58 11.03 -47.12
CA THR A 3 -27.90 10.23 -45.91
C THR A 3 -26.68 9.56 -45.26
N ALA A 4 -25.60 9.31 -46.00
CA ALA A 4 -24.40 8.64 -45.46
C ALA A 4 -23.44 9.59 -44.72
N GLN A 5 -23.42 10.88 -45.05
CA GLN A 5 -22.60 11.88 -44.34
C GLN A 5 -23.22 12.27 -42.98
N THR A 6 -24.54 12.19 -42.86
CA THR A 6 -25.24 12.56 -41.63
C THR A 6 -25.02 11.51 -40.54
N THR A 7 -25.05 10.21 -40.87
CA THR A 7 -24.79 9.13 -39.90
C THR A 7 -23.32 9.03 -39.45
N SER A 8 -22.36 9.37 -40.32
CA SER A 8 -20.94 9.40 -39.94
C SER A 8 -20.60 10.56 -39.01
N SER A 9 -21.20 11.74 -39.20
CA SER A 9 -21.03 12.90 -38.31
C SER A 9 -21.59 12.64 -36.90
N VAL A 10 -22.79 12.08 -36.79
CA VAL A 10 -23.46 11.78 -35.51
C VAL A 10 -22.70 10.76 -34.67
N SER A 11 -22.12 9.72 -35.29
CA SER A 11 -21.30 8.74 -34.54
C SER A 11 -19.97 9.32 -34.06
N THR A 12 -19.37 10.23 -34.82
CA THR A 12 -18.12 10.92 -34.46
C THR A 12 -18.35 11.89 -33.30
N ASP A 13 -19.43 12.65 -33.32
CA ASP A 13 -19.81 13.58 -32.24
C ASP A 13 -20.13 12.84 -30.94
N ALA A 14 -20.86 11.72 -30.99
CA ALA A 14 -21.14 10.88 -29.83
C ALA A 14 -19.84 10.31 -29.21
N HIS A 15 -18.89 9.87 -30.04
CA HIS A 15 -17.57 9.41 -29.56
C HIS A 15 -16.74 10.52 -28.91
N MET A 16 -16.78 11.75 -29.44
CA MET A 16 -16.11 12.90 -28.85
C MET A 16 -16.75 13.34 -27.52
N GLN A 17 -18.07 13.39 -27.45
CA GLN A 17 -18.81 13.71 -26.23
C GLN A 17 -18.57 12.69 -25.12
N LEU A 18 -18.55 11.40 -25.46
CA LEU A 18 -18.23 10.33 -24.51
C LEU A 18 -16.81 10.49 -23.93
N ARG A 19 -15.81 10.74 -24.79
CA ARG A 19 -14.42 10.97 -24.34
C ARG A 19 -14.33 12.17 -23.39
N ALA A 20 -14.91 13.30 -23.77
CA ALA A 20 -14.90 14.51 -22.95
C ALA A 20 -15.59 14.29 -21.59
N THR A 21 -16.69 13.54 -21.57
CA THR A 21 -17.40 13.21 -20.32
C THR A 21 -16.55 12.29 -19.43
N LEU A 22 -15.94 11.26 -20.00
CA LEU A 22 -15.06 10.34 -19.28
C LEU A 22 -13.83 11.07 -18.70
N ASP A 23 -13.22 11.99 -19.46
CA ASP A 23 -12.08 12.76 -18.99
C ASP A 23 -12.47 13.71 -17.85
N ARG A 24 -13.62 14.39 -17.92
CA ARG A 24 -14.14 15.22 -16.83
C ARG A 24 -14.41 14.41 -15.56
N LEU A 25 -15.07 13.27 -15.69
CA LEU A 25 -15.34 12.37 -14.56
C LEU A 25 -14.05 11.85 -13.94
N ALA A 26 -13.07 11.47 -14.76
CA ALA A 26 -11.76 11.03 -14.30
C ALA A 26 -11.03 12.13 -13.52
N THR A 27 -11.07 13.37 -14.00
CA THR A 27 -10.46 14.52 -13.31
C THR A 27 -11.15 14.81 -11.98
N LEU A 28 -12.49 14.76 -11.92
CA LEU A 28 -13.24 14.95 -10.67
C LEU A 28 -12.94 13.85 -9.66
N LEU A 29 -12.97 12.58 -10.10
CA LEU A 29 -12.63 11.43 -9.25
C LEU A 29 -11.20 11.54 -8.72
N MET A 30 -10.23 11.88 -9.57
CA MET A 30 -8.84 12.06 -9.15
C MET A 30 -8.69 13.21 -8.17
N SER A 31 -9.41 14.32 -8.37
CA SER A 31 -9.42 15.45 -7.43
C SER A 31 -9.96 15.03 -6.06
N ALA A 32 -11.04 14.25 -6.01
CA ALA A 32 -11.59 13.71 -4.78
C ALA A 32 -10.63 12.77 -4.06
N ILE A 33 -9.95 11.88 -4.81
CA ILE A 33 -8.92 10.99 -4.26
C ILE A 33 -7.75 11.79 -3.69
N LEU A 34 -7.23 12.78 -4.42
CA LEU A 34 -6.13 13.62 -3.93
C LEU A 34 -6.52 14.41 -2.69
N LEU A 35 -7.74 14.96 -2.65
CA LEU A 35 -8.24 15.66 -1.46
C LEU A 35 -8.32 14.71 -0.25
N LEU A 36 -8.84 13.50 -0.44
CA LEU A 36 -8.86 12.48 0.61
C LEU A 36 -7.44 12.18 1.13
N VAL A 37 -6.47 11.98 0.24
CA VAL A 37 -5.08 11.70 0.62
C VAL A 37 -4.46 12.89 1.35
N VAL A 38 -4.72 14.14 0.93
CA VAL A 38 -4.27 15.34 1.64
C VAL A 38 -4.85 15.39 3.06
N VAL A 39 -6.14 15.10 3.24
CA VAL A 39 -6.77 15.04 4.56
C VAL A 39 -6.11 13.96 5.42
N VAL A 40 -5.85 12.77 4.87
CA VAL A 40 -5.15 11.68 5.58
C VAL A 40 -3.75 12.14 6.01
N PHE A 41 -2.99 12.79 5.14
CA PHE A 41 -1.66 13.32 5.46
C PHE A 41 -1.67 14.39 6.56
N ALA A 42 -2.75 15.16 6.66
CA ALA A 42 -2.94 16.12 7.76
C ALA A 42 -3.27 15.42 9.09
N LEU A 43 -3.94 14.27 9.05
CA LEU A 43 -4.34 13.50 10.24
C LEU A 43 -3.25 12.55 10.73
N LEU A 44 -2.39 12.02 9.86
CA LEU A 44 -1.33 11.07 10.22
C LEU A 44 -0.43 11.56 11.38
N PRO A 45 0.03 12.83 11.44
CA PRO A 45 0.81 13.32 12.59
C PRO A 45 0.05 13.28 13.91
N TYR A 46 -1.25 13.54 13.90
CA TYR A 46 -2.07 13.45 15.10
C TYR A 46 -2.15 12.01 15.62
N TYR A 47 -2.45 11.05 14.74
CA TYR A 47 -2.49 9.63 15.12
C TYR A 47 -1.12 9.09 15.52
N GLY A 48 -0.07 9.46 14.78
CA GLY A 48 1.31 9.07 15.09
C GLY A 48 1.79 9.63 16.43
N TYR A 49 1.45 10.87 16.76
CA TYR A 49 1.73 11.43 18.08
C TYR A 49 0.97 10.68 19.18
N ARG A 50 -0.32 10.42 18.99
CA ARG A 50 -1.11 9.70 20.00
C ARG A 50 -0.59 8.27 20.24
N ALA A 51 -0.17 7.59 19.18
CA ALA A 51 0.42 6.27 19.26
C ALA A 51 1.79 6.30 19.99
N SER A 52 2.63 7.29 19.72
CA SER A 52 3.96 7.40 20.37
C SER A 52 3.90 7.71 21.86
N GLN A 53 2.80 8.31 22.34
CA GLN A 53 2.55 8.52 23.77
C GLN A 53 1.99 7.27 24.48
N THR A 54 1.57 6.24 23.73
CA THR A 54 1.05 5.00 24.33
C THR A 54 2.22 4.11 24.74
N PRO A 55 2.25 3.57 25.97
CA PRO A 55 3.28 2.62 26.40
C PRO A 55 3.36 1.42 25.46
N PHE A 56 4.58 1.05 25.09
CA PHE A 56 4.86 0.05 24.07
C PHE A 56 5.16 -1.31 24.68
N MET A 57 4.50 -2.35 24.17
CA MET A 57 4.67 -3.74 24.63
C MET A 57 5.81 -4.49 23.93
N GLY A 58 6.61 -3.84 23.08
CA GLY A 58 7.69 -4.52 22.37
C GLY A 58 7.24 -5.32 21.14
N GLY A 59 6.08 -4.99 20.55
CA GLY A 59 5.60 -5.64 19.33
C GLY A 59 4.39 -4.91 18.74
N PHE A 60 4.23 -4.97 17.42
CA PHE A 60 3.06 -4.42 16.72
C PHE A 60 2.08 -5.52 16.37
N VAL A 61 0.80 -5.13 16.32
CA VAL A 61 -0.29 -5.99 15.88
C VAL A 61 -1.01 -5.37 14.68
N GLU A 62 -1.55 -6.24 13.84
CA GLU A 62 -2.32 -5.91 12.64
C GLU A 62 -3.84 -5.96 12.97
N PRO A 63 -4.76 -5.63 12.05
CA PRO A 63 -6.19 -5.40 12.34
C PRO A 63 -6.95 -6.48 13.13
N THR A 64 -6.47 -7.71 13.11
CA THR A 64 -7.05 -8.88 13.80
C THR A 64 -6.27 -9.32 15.05
N LEU A 65 -5.41 -8.42 15.57
CA LEU A 65 -4.54 -8.63 16.73
C LEU A 65 -3.42 -9.66 16.48
N VAL A 66 -3.15 -9.98 15.22
CA VAL A 66 -2.01 -10.83 14.82
C VAL A 66 -0.74 -10.00 14.86
N PHE A 67 0.32 -10.54 15.45
CA PHE A 67 1.63 -9.89 15.48
C PHE A 67 2.27 -9.88 14.09
N ASN A 68 2.90 -8.77 13.73
CA ASN A 68 3.68 -8.68 12.50
C ASN A 68 5.15 -9.02 12.74
N ASP A 69 5.96 -8.85 11.69
CA ASP A 69 7.40 -9.07 11.73
C ASP A 69 8.25 -7.79 11.85
N ALA A 70 7.66 -6.70 12.34
CA ALA A 70 8.40 -5.49 12.69
C ALA A 70 9.34 -5.75 13.88
N GLY A 71 10.46 -5.02 13.96
CA GLY A 71 11.44 -5.19 15.02
C GLY A 71 12.22 -3.91 15.29
N PRO A 72 13.05 -3.91 16.34
CA PRO A 72 13.87 -2.75 16.68
C PRO A 72 14.81 -2.43 15.51
N GLN A 73 14.93 -1.14 15.19
CA GLN A 73 15.74 -0.69 14.03
C GLN A 73 17.22 -0.52 14.38
N ASN A 74 17.52 -0.32 15.66
CA ASN A 74 18.87 -0.30 16.18
C ASN A 74 19.25 -1.72 16.65
N SER A 75 20.47 -2.17 16.34
CA SER A 75 21.01 -3.48 16.77
C SER A 75 21.21 -3.60 18.28
N ALA A 76 21.18 -2.48 19.01
CA ALA A 76 21.10 -2.43 20.48
C ALA A 76 19.67 -2.27 21.01
N GLY A 77 18.67 -2.13 20.13
CA GLY A 77 17.27 -1.97 20.50
C GLY A 77 16.67 -3.30 20.94
N HIS A 78 15.91 -3.27 22.04
CA HIS A 78 15.25 -4.44 22.61
C HIS A 78 13.75 -4.26 22.58
N TRP A 79 13.06 -5.24 22.01
CA TRP A 79 11.60 -5.30 21.97
C TRP A 79 11.18 -6.55 22.71
N ALA A 80 10.63 -6.40 23.92
CA ALA A 80 10.39 -7.50 24.86
C ALA A 80 9.65 -8.70 24.24
N LEU A 81 8.61 -8.47 23.44
CA LEU A 81 7.88 -9.54 22.76
C LEU A 81 8.69 -10.18 21.62
N ARG A 82 9.49 -9.41 20.88
CA ARG A 82 10.38 -9.97 19.84
C ARG A 82 11.49 -10.81 20.45
N ASP A 83 12.06 -10.37 21.57
CA ASP A 83 13.05 -11.13 22.33
C ASP A 83 12.45 -12.42 22.91
N ALA A 84 11.16 -12.41 23.25
CA ALA A 84 10.39 -13.60 23.63
C ALA A 84 9.96 -14.48 22.44
N GLY A 85 10.40 -14.16 21.22
CA GLY A 85 10.14 -14.93 20.01
C GLY A 85 8.72 -14.77 19.44
N VAL A 86 7.97 -13.75 19.87
CA VAL A 86 6.62 -13.46 19.36
C VAL A 86 6.74 -12.82 17.98
N LYS A 87 6.03 -13.40 17.02
CA LYS A 87 6.13 -13.01 15.61
C LYS A 87 4.90 -13.44 14.83
N PHE A 88 4.79 -13.03 13.58
CA PHE A 88 3.75 -13.60 12.72
C PHE A 88 3.91 -15.13 12.64
N PRO A 89 2.84 -15.95 12.73
CA PRO A 89 1.42 -15.59 12.81
C PRO A 89 0.80 -15.67 14.24
N ASP A 90 1.55 -15.35 15.29
CA ASP A 90 1.04 -15.29 16.67
C ASP A 90 -0.06 -14.23 16.81
N ARG A 91 -1.00 -14.43 17.73
CA ARG A 91 -2.12 -13.51 17.95
C ARG A 91 -2.26 -13.13 19.43
N LEU A 92 -2.46 -11.86 19.69
CA LEU A 92 -2.81 -11.36 21.01
C LEU A 92 -4.29 -11.59 21.29
N LEU A 93 -4.60 -12.28 22.40
CA LEU A 93 -5.96 -12.62 22.80
C LEU A 93 -6.47 -11.75 23.96
N ALA A 94 -5.59 -11.41 24.92
CA ALA A 94 -5.95 -10.65 26.10
C ALA A 94 -4.77 -9.88 26.69
N ILE A 95 -5.09 -8.84 27.46
CA ILE A 95 -4.17 -8.08 28.32
C ILE A 95 -4.79 -8.01 29.72
N ASP A 96 -4.05 -8.42 30.74
CA ASP A 96 -4.49 -8.48 32.14
C ASP A 96 -5.86 -9.18 32.30
N ASP A 97 -5.97 -10.35 31.66
CA ASP A 97 -7.19 -11.18 31.59
C ASP A 97 -8.41 -10.51 30.93
N VAL A 98 -8.26 -9.30 30.35
CA VAL A 98 -9.29 -8.62 29.56
C VAL A 98 -9.19 -9.08 28.10
N PRO A 99 -10.21 -9.79 27.56
CA PRO A 99 -10.20 -10.24 26.17
C PRO A 99 -10.20 -9.07 25.19
N LEU A 100 -9.40 -9.18 24.14
CA LEU A 100 -9.27 -8.18 23.09
C LEU A 100 -10.05 -8.59 21.85
N SER A 101 -10.84 -7.66 21.34
CA SER A 101 -11.64 -7.84 20.13
C SER A 101 -11.24 -6.90 19.00
N THR A 102 -10.50 -5.82 19.31
CA THR A 102 -10.02 -4.85 18.32
C THR A 102 -8.69 -4.22 18.75
N PRO A 103 -7.87 -3.75 17.81
CA PRO A 103 -6.65 -3.00 18.12
C PRO A 103 -6.92 -1.66 18.82
N GLY A 104 -8.07 -1.01 18.55
CA GLY A 104 -8.49 0.19 19.29
C GLY A 104 -8.67 -0.05 20.79
N GLN A 105 -9.19 -1.22 21.17
CA GLN A 105 -9.32 -1.65 22.57
C GLN A 105 -7.93 -1.84 23.21
N LEU A 106 -7.01 -2.47 22.49
CA LEU A 106 -5.63 -2.64 22.95
C LEU A 106 -4.97 -1.29 23.25
N TYR A 107 -5.02 -0.34 22.31
CA TYR A 107 -4.43 0.98 22.52
C TYR A 107 -5.08 1.75 23.67
N SER A 108 -6.39 1.58 23.88
CA SER A 108 -7.10 2.23 24.99
C SER A 108 -6.68 1.64 26.35
N LEU A 109 -6.45 0.33 26.43
CA LEU A 109 -5.98 -0.34 27.64
C LEU A 109 -4.51 0.00 27.94
N LEU A 110 -3.65 -0.01 26.93
CA LEU A 110 -2.24 0.40 27.09
C LEU A 110 -2.12 1.87 27.50
N ALA A 111 -2.96 2.76 26.97
CA ALA A 111 -2.97 4.18 27.34
C ALA A 111 -3.35 4.45 28.82
N ALA A 112 -3.96 3.48 29.50
CA ALA A 112 -4.23 3.56 30.94
C ALA A 112 -3.00 3.26 31.81
N HIS A 113 -1.92 2.75 31.22
CA HIS A 113 -0.69 2.36 31.89
C HIS A 113 0.42 3.40 31.70
N ARG A 114 1.55 3.18 32.38
CA ARG A 114 2.76 3.98 32.25
C ARG A 114 3.93 3.11 31.79
N PRO A 115 4.93 3.70 31.10
CA PRO A 115 6.19 3.00 30.89
C PRO A 115 6.79 2.55 32.22
N GLY A 116 7.23 1.30 32.28
CA GLY A 116 7.72 0.61 33.47
C GLY A 116 6.71 -0.36 34.10
N ASP A 117 5.41 -0.19 33.84
CA ASP A 117 4.37 -1.12 34.30
C ASP A 117 4.52 -2.48 33.60
N THR A 118 4.23 -3.56 34.33
CA THR A 118 4.20 -4.91 33.76
C THR A 118 2.76 -5.32 33.51
N VAL A 119 2.47 -5.76 32.28
CA VAL A 119 1.16 -6.29 31.89
C VAL A 119 1.27 -7.76 31.51
N ARG A 120 0.21 -8.52 31.77
CA ARG A 120 0.13 -9.93 31.41
C ARG A 120 -0.58 -10.09 30.07
N LEU A 121 0.14 -10.58 29.07
CA LEU A 121 -0.39 -10.81 27.73
C LEU A 121 -0.72 -12.27 27.52
N THR A 122 -1.95 -12.57 27.07
CA THR A 122 -2.32 -13.92 26.60
C THR A 122 -2.16 -13.99 25.09
N ILE A 123 -1.27 -14.88 24.62
CA ILE A 123 -0.87 -14.99 23.22
C ILE A 123 -1.16 -16.40 22.71
N GLU A 124 -1.86 -16.47 21.59
CA GLU A 124 -2.02 -17.68 20.78
C GLU A 124 -0.78 -17.84 19.90
N HIS A 125 0.06 -18.82 20.22
CA HIS A 125 1.23 -19.16 19.44
C HIS A 125 0.83 -20.06 18.26
N ALA A 126 1.24 -19.69 17.05
CA ALA A 126 0.89 -20.41 15.84
C ALA A 126 2.06 -20.55 14.87
N ALA A 127 2.02 -21.59 14.04
CA ALA A 127 2.94 -21.78 12.93
C ALA A 127 2.18 -21.71 11.61
N GLY A 128 2.76 -21.08 10.60
CA GLY A 128 2.16 -20.93 9.28
C GLY A 128 2.77 -19.77 8.51
N THR A 129 2.21 -19.49 7.33
CA THR A 129 2.65 -18.40 6.46
C THR A 129 1.43 -17.66 5.92
N SER A 130 1.63 -16.60 5.12
CA SER A 130 0.52 -15.93 4.44
C SER A 130 -0.20 -16.87 3.44
N LEU A 131 0.47 -17.92 2.95
CA LEU A 131 -0.12 -18.89 2.02
C LEU A 131 -0.75 -20.07 2.77
N GLU A 132 -0.09 -20.59 3.80
CA GLU A 132 -0.52 -21.78 4.51
C GLU A 132 -1.42 -21.43 5.71
N PRO A 133 -2.54 -22.14 5.91
CA PRO A 133 -3.35 -21.96 7.11
C PRO A 133 -2.49 -22.11 8.37
N ALA A 134 -2.62 -21.16 9.28
CA ALA A 134 -1.87 -21.26 10.52
C ALA A 134 -2.41 -22.39 11.40
N LYS A 135 -1.49 -23.17 11.95
CA LYS A 135 -1.74 -24.19 12.95
C LYS A 135 -1.46 -23.61 14.32
N ILE A 136 -2.50 -23.54 15.15
CA ILE A 136 -2.36 -23.16 16.56
C ILE A 136 -1.54 -24.25 17.25
N LEU A 137 -0.48 -23.83 17.94
CA LEU A 137 0.41 -24.72 18.67
C LEU A 137 0.02 -24.75 20.15
N GLU A 138 -0.10 -23.56 20.75
CA GLU A 138 -0.44 -23.40 22.16
C GLU A 138 -0.96 -21.99 22.45
N THR A 139 -1.46 -21.78 23.67
CA THR A 139 -1.71 -20.45 24.22
C THR A 139 -0.81 -20.27 25.44
N ARG A 140 -0.08 -19.17 25.49
CA ARG A 140 0.85 -18.85 26.57
C ARG A 140 0.60 -17.47 27.14
N ALA A 141 0.85 -17.31 28.43
CA ALA A 141 0.85 -16.02 29.09
C ALA A 141 2.29 -15.51 29.20
N LEU A 142 2.53 -14.24 28.84
CA LEU A 142 3.81 -13.57 28.98
C LEU A 142 3.63 -12.28 29.77
N ASP A 143 4.45 -12.11 30.81
CA ASP A 143 4.53 -10.85 31.54
C ASP A 143 5.54 -9.94 30.85
N VAL A 144 5.09 -8.77 30.41
CA VAL A 144 5.88 -7.83 29.62
C VAL A 144 5.90 -6.47 30.29
N GLN A 145 7.09 -5.95 30.52
CA GLN A 145 7.26 -4.57 30.95
C GLN A 145 7.06 -3.62 29.77
N LEU A 146 6.15 -2.67 29.94
CA LEU A 146 5.88 -1.63 28.97
C LEU A 146 7.03 -0.63 28.93
N THR A 147 7.42 -0.21 27.74
CA THR A 147 8.54 0.74 27.53
C THR A 147 8.02 2.00 26.83
N PRO A 148 8.73 3.14 26.93
CA PRO A 148 8.45 4.24 26.02
C PRO A 148 8.82 3.82 24.61
N PHE A 149 8.07 4.29 23.61
CA PHE A 149 8.45 4.05 22.22
C PHE A 149 9.74 4.81 21.89
N SER A 150 10.75 4.10 21.38
CA SER A 150 12.08 4.69 21.20
C SER A 150 12.08 5.74 20.08
N LEU A 151 12.96 6.74 20.20
CA LEU A 151 13.09 7.77 19.17
C LEU A 151 13.59 7.17 17.85
N ASP A 152 14.51 6.20 17.91
CA ASP A 152 15.05 5.51 16.73
C ASP A 152 13.95 4.76 15.96
N ASP A 153 13.07 4.06 16.68
CA ASP A 153 11.94 3.34 16.09
C ASP A 153 10.88 4.34 15.57
N LEU A 154 10.64 5.46 16.27
CA LEU A 154 9.75 6.52 15.78
C LEU A 154 10.27 7.16 14.50
N LEU A 155 11.56 7.45 14.43
CA LEU A 155 12.17 7.99 13.22
C LEU A 155 12.01 7.03 12.04
N SER A 156 12.21 5.74 12.28
CA SER A 156 12.22 4.73 11.23
C SER A 156 10.83 4.30 10.77
N TYR A 157 9.89 4.13 11.70
CA TYR A 157 8.54 3.67 11.38
C TYR A 157 7.58 4.81 11.01
N PHE A 158 7.80 6.02 11.53
CA PHE A 158 6.90 7.14 11.30
C PHE A 158 7.54 8.29 10.52
N VAL A 159 8.60 8.91 11.04
CA VAL A 159 9.10 10.19 10.50
C VAL A 159 9.64 10.03 9.07
N VAL A 160 10.55 9.08 8.84
CA VAL A 160 11.13 8.84 7.50
C VAL A 160 10.03 8.44 6.50
N PRO A 161 9.17 7.43 6.77
CA PRO A 161 8.09 7.09 5.84
C PRO A 161 7.11 8.24 5.59
N TYR A 162 6.78 9.04 6.61
CA TYR A 162 5.91 10.20 6.45
C TYR A 162 6.46 11.20 5.43
N PHE A 163 7.73 11.59 5.56
CA PHE A 163 8.34 12.56 4.64
C PHE A 163 8.59 12.00 3.24
N VAL A 164 8.94 10.70 3.13
CA VAL A 164 9.04 10.04 1.82
C VAL A 164 7.67 10.02 1.13
N GLY A 165 6.62 9.59 1.85
CA GLY A 165 5.25 9.64 1.33
C GLY A 165 4.79 11.06 0.98
N LEU A 166 5.19 12.06 1.77
CA LEU A 166 4.86 13.47 1.51
C LEU A 166 5.52 13.96 0.21
N ALA A 167 6.77 13.55 -0.07
CA ALA A 167 7.43 13.86 -1.32
C ALA A 167 6.66 13.28 -2.52
N PHE A 168 6.21 12.01 -2.44
CA PHE A 168 5.34 11.40 -3.45
C PHE A 168 4.03 12.18 -3.63
N LEU A 169 3.38 12.58 -2.54
CA LEU A 169 2.14 13.36 -2.59
C LEU A 169 2.35 14.72 -3.27
N VAL A 170 3.40 15.45 -2.90
CA VAL A 170 3.74 16.75 -3.50
C VAL A 170 4.01 16.61 -4.99
N ILE A 171 4.78 15.60 -5.40
CA ILE A 171 5.06 15.30 -6.81
C ILE A 171 3.76 14.96 -7.56
N GLY A 172 2.89 14.13 -6.96
CA GLY A 172 1.60 13.76 -7.52
C GLY A 172 0.67 14.96 -7.72
N LEU A 173 0.55 15.82 -6.70
CA LEU A 173 -0.22 17.07 -6.76
C LEU A 173 0.33 18.04 -7.82
N TRP A 174 1.65 18.18 -7.90
CA TRP A 174 2.32 19.04 -8.87
C TRP A 174 2.05 18.59 -10.31
N ILE A 175 2.23 17.30 -10.60
CA ILE A 175 1.94 16.75 -11.94
C ILE A 175 0.45 16.81 -12.25
N PHE A 176 -0.42 16.53 -11.28
CA PHE A 176 -1.86 16.68 -11.48
C PHE A 176 -2.23 18.12 -11.82
N TYR A 177 -1.69 19.11 -11.12
CA TYR A 177 -1.93 20.52 -11.42
C TYR A 177 -1.53 20.88 -12.85
N LEU A 178 -0.36 20.45 -13.30
CA LEU A 178 0.15 20.75 -14.65
C LEU A 178 -0.52 19.95 -15.77
N ARG A 179 -0.97 18.71 -15.49
CA ARG A 179 -1.38 17.73 -16.50
C ARG A 179 -2.70 17.01 -16.18
N ARG A 180 -3.61 17.61 -15.41
CA ARG A 180 -4.92 17.01 -15.06
C ARG A 180 -5.76 16.63 -16.27
N ASP A 181 -5.63 17.36 -17.37
CA ASP A 181 -6.38 17.09 -18.61
C ASP A 181 -5.79 15.92 -19.40
N GLU A 182 -4.55 15.52 -19.10
CA GLU A 182 -3.89 14.36 -19.71
C GLU A 182 -4.14 13.08 -18.90
N ALA A 183 -4.50 11.99 -19.59
CA ALA A 183 -4.67 10.68 -18.94
C ALA A 183 -3.39 10.20 -18.25
N ALA A 184 -2.21 10.49 -18.81
CA ALA A 184 -0.93 10.17 -18.20
C ALA A 184 -0.70 10.93 -16.88
N GLY A 185 -1.04 12.23 -16.85
CA GLY A 185 -0.92 13.05 -15.64
C GLY A 185 -1.80 12.54 -14.50
N ARG A 186 -3.04 12.16 -14.80
CA ARG A 186 -3.95 11.56 -13.79
C ARG A 186 -3.48 10.20 -13.29
N ALA A 187 -3.04 9.32 -14.20
CA ALA A 187 -2.54 8.00 -13.81
C ALA A 187 -1.26 8.08 -12.97
N PHE A 188 -0.36 9.01 -13.30
CA PHE A 188 0.84 9.28 -12.49
C PHE A 188 0.48 9.83 -11.11
N ALA A 189 -0.42 10.81 -11.05
CA ALA A 189 -0.89 11.36 -9.78
C ALA A 189 -1.52 10.30 -8.88
N LEU A 190 -2.31 9.38 -9.45
CA LEU A 190 -2.87 8.25 -8.71
C LEU A 190 -1.79 7.32 -8.17
N PHE A 191 -0.82 6.94 -9.00
CA PHE A 191 0.31 6.12 -8.56
C PHE A 191 1.05 6.78 -7.39
N CYS A 192 1.36 8.06 -7.50
CA CYS A 192 2.00 8.83 -6.43
C CYS A 192 1.14 8.90 -5.16
N ALA A 193 -0.16 9.15 -5.29
CA ALA A 193 -1.07 9.20 -4.15
C ALA A 193 -1.17 7.84 -3.43
N SER A 194 -1.26 6.75 -4.19
CA SER A 194 -1.27 5.39 -3.64
C SER A 194 0.05 5.05 -2.95
N ALA A 195 1.19 5.35 -3.58
CA ALA A 195 2.50 5.16 -2.96
C ALA A 195 2.65 6.00 -1.69
N ALA A 196 2.19 7.25 -1.70
CA ALA A 196 2.22 8.14 -0.55
C ALA A 196 1.45 7.56 0.65
N VAL A 197 0.23 7.06 0.43
CA VAL A 197 -0.57 6.37 1.47
C VAL A 197 0.15 5.11 1.95
N MET A 198 0.65 4.29 1.04
CA MET A 198 1.28 3.01 1.37
C MET A 198 2.54 3.19 2.23
N ILE A 199 3.34 4.23 1.94
CA ILE A 199 4.58 4.53 2.68
C ILE A 199 4.25 5.24 4.00
N ALA A 200 3.52 6.35 3.97
CA ALA A 200 3.27 7.16 5.17
C ALA A 200 2.28 6.51 6.15
N GLY A 201 1.41 5.62 5.67
CA GLY A 201 0.39 4.94 6.47
C GLY A 201 0.90 3.72 7.25
N VAL A 202 2.15 3.29 7.08
CA VAL A 202 2.69 2.09 7.76
C VAL A 202 2.60 2.19 9.28
N TYR A 203 2.93 3.35 9.86
CA TYR A 203 2.86 3.50 11.31
C TYR A 203 1.43 3.44 11.84
N ASP A 204 0.46 4.08 11.15
CA ASP A 204 -0.95 3.96 11.51
C ASP A 204 -1.42 2.50 11.42
N LEU A 205 -1.04 1.78 10.34
CA LEU A 205 -1.38 0.37 10.16
C LEU A 205 -0.90 -0.52 11.32
N TYR A 206 0.26 -0.22 11.89
CA TYR A 206 0.82 -0.98 13.01
C TYR A 206 0.35 -0.48 14.38
N THR A 207 -0.35 0.65 14.42
CA THR A 207 -0.78 1.29 15.64
C THR A 207 -2.29 1.52 15.69
N THR A 208 -2.76 2.71 15.37
CA THR A 208 -4.14 3.15 15.54
C THR A 208 -5.10 2.57 14.50
N GLN A 209 -4.57 2.16 13.34
CA GLN A 209 -5.29 1.54 12.23
C GLN A 209 -6.49 2.33 11.73
N ALA A 210 -6.46 3.66 11.89
CA ALA A 210 -7.55 4.54 11.49
C ALA A 210 -7.76 4.53 9.97
N PHE A 211 -6.69 4.27 9.21
CA PHE A 211 -6.66 4.29 7.75
C PHE A 211 -6.25 2.94 7.15
N ALA A 212 -6.35 1.83 7.90
CA ALA A 212 -5.92 0.51 7.44
C ALA A 212 -6.65 0.04 6.17
N GLY A 213 -7.93 0.38 6.00
CA GLY A 213 -8.67 0.11 4.75
C GLY A 213 -8.11 0.92 3.57
N LEU A 214 -7.94 2.24 3.75
CA LEU A 214 -7.35 3.09 2.70
C LEU A 214 -5.93 2.62 2.32
N TRP A 215 -5.13 2.23 3.30
CA TRP A 215 -3.81 1.63 3.07
C TRP A 215 -3.93 0.33 2.27
N THR A 216 -4.86 -0.56 2.64
CA THR A 216 -5.13 -1.82 1.92
C THR A 216 -5.54 -1.57 0.47
N ALA A 217 -6.42 -0.60 0.23
CA ALA A 217 -6.87 -0.23 -1.12
C ALA A 217 -5.77 0.41 -1.97
N SER A 218 -4.81 1.11 -1.34
CA SER A 218 -3.74 1.82 -2.05
C SER A 218 -2.83 0.87 -2.85
N ILE A 219 -2.60 -0.35 -2.37
CA ILE A 219 -1.71 -1.34 -3.00
C ILE A 219 -2.19 -1.71 -4.41
N PRO A 220 -3.40 -2.29 -4.61
CA PRO A 220 -3.90 -2.60 -5.94
C PRO A 220 -4.17 -1.36 -6.80
N LEU A 221 -4.50 -0.20 -6.19
CA LEU A 221 -4.63 1.06 -6.93
C LEU A 221 -3.30 1.51 -7.55
N ALA A 222 -2.17 1.33 -6.86
CA ALA A 222 -0.85 1.61 -7.43
C ALA A 222 -0.59 0.72 -8.66
N GLY A 223 -0.93 -0.57 -8.59
CA GLY A 223 -0.85 -1.49 -9.73
C GLY A 223 -1.71 -1.07 -10.91
N ALA A 224 -2.96 -0.67 -10.67
CA ALA A 224 -3.89 -0.20 -11.70
C ALA A 224 -3.42 1.12 -12.35
N ALA A 225 -2.86 2.02 -11.56
CA ALA A 225 -2.28 3.27 -12.04
C ALA A 225 -1.09 3.00 -12.97
N LEU A 226 -0.19 2.07 -12.62
CA LEU A 226 0.92 1.64 -13.48
C LEU A 226 0.44 0.96 -14.77
N PHE A 227 -0.60 0.15 -14.70
CA PHE A 227 -1.23 -0.43 -15.90
C PHE A 227 -1.74 0.66 -16.84
N THR A 228 -2.41 1.68 -16.28
CA THR A 228 -2.92 2.82 -17.04
C THR A 228 -1.78 3.62 -17.65
N LEU A 229 -0.73 3.91 -16.88
CA LEU A 229 0.49 4.57 -17.36
C LEU A 229 1.13 3.82 -18.52
N ALA A 230 1.22 2.50 -18.44
CA ALA A 230 1.74 1.67 -19.52
C ALA A 230 0.91 1.84 -20.80
N ALA A 231 -0.41 1.97 -20.69
CA ALA A 231 -1.28 2.17 -21.84
C ALA A 231 -1.08 3.56 -22.48
N VAL A 232 -0.82 4.61 -21.69
CA VAL A 232 -0.87 6.00 -22.16
C VAL A 232 0.49 6.70 -22.31
N PHE A 233 1.57 6.21 -21.69
CA PHE A 233 2.87 6.89 -21.59
C PHE A 233 4.05 5.98 -21.96
N PRO A 234 5.07 6.43 -22.73
CA PRO A 234 5.31 7.80 -23.23
C PRO A 234 4.41 8.26 -24.37
N GLN A 235 3.92 7.32 -25.16
CA GLN A 235 2.95 7.57 -26.23
C GLN A 235 1.72 6.70 -26.00
N GLU A 236 0.55 7.18 -26.41
CA GLU A 236 -0.65 6.38 -26.28
C GLU A 236 -0.58 5.09 -27.14
N ALA A 237 -0.89 3.95 -26.53
CA ALA A 237 -0.97 2.68 -27.24
C ALA A 237 -2.10 2.68 -28.27
N ALA A 238 -1.89 2.02 -29.42
CA ALA A 238 -2.89 1.96 -30.49
C ALA A 238 -4.24 1.38 -30.03
N TYR A 239 -4.25 0.41 -29.10
CA TYR A 239 -5.49 -0.14 -28.57
C TYR A 239 -6.25 0.86 -27.69
N ALA A 240 -5.54 1.64 -26.88
CA ALA A 240 -6.12 2.69 -26.04
C ALA A 240 -6.67 3.85 -26.88
N ALA A 241 -5.94 4.23 -27.95
CA ALA A 241 -6.36 5.27 -28.87
C ALA A 241 -7.64 4.87 -29.63
N ARG A 242 -7.80 3.59 -29.96
CA ARG A 242 -9.00 3.05 -30.62
C ARG A 242 -10.17 2.90 -29.65
N ARG A 243 -9.93 2.41 -28.43
CA ARG A 243 -10.94 2.21 -27.39
C ARG A 243 -10.46 2.81 -26.06
N PRO A 244 -10.81 4.07 -25.76
CA PRO A 244 -10.34 4.78 -24.57
C PRO A 244 -10.66 4.08 -23.25
N VAL A 245 -11.76 3.32 -23.20
CA VAL A 245 -12.16 2.54 -22.01
C VAL A 245 -11.12 1.49 -21.63
N LEU A 246 -10.34 0.96 -22.59
CA LEU A 246 -9.29 -0.02 -22.31
C LEU A 246 -8.15 0.52 -21.44
N ARG A 247 -8.00 1.85 -21.35
CA ARG A 247 -7.06 2.49 -20.41
C ARG A 247 -7.38 2.15 -18.95
N TRP A 248 -8.66 1.88 -18.66
CA TRP A 248 -9.16 1.59 -17.31
C TRP A 248 -9.23 0.09 -16.99
N LEU A 249 -8.78 -0.77 -17.90
CA LEU A 249 -8.91 -2.22 -17.75
C LEU A 249 -8.27 -2.75 -16.46
N GLY A 250 -7.18 -2.11 -16.00
CA GLY A 250 -6.52 -2.45 -14.74
C GLY A 250 -7.36 -2.18 -13.48
N PHE A 251 -8.33 -1.28 -13.53
CA PHE A 251 -9.12 -0.90 -12.34
C PHE A 251 -10.19 -1.93 -11.97
N ALA A 252 -10.75 -2.65 -12.95
CA ALA A 252 -11.74 -3.69 -12.67
C ALA A 252 -11.17 -4.84 -11.81
N PRO A 253 -10.04 -5.49 -12.19
CA PRO A 253 -9.43 -6.50 -11.33
C PRO A 253 -8.88 -5.90 -10.04
N ALA A 254 -8.37 -4.66 -10.05
CA ALA A 254 -7.97 -3.98 -8.82
C ALA A 254 -9.13 -3.83 -7.84
N LEU A 255 -10.32 -3.43 -8.31
CA LEU A 255 -11.51 -3.31 -7.47
C LEU A 255 -11.93 -4.65 -6.87
N VAL A 256 -11.84 -5.74 -7.64
CA VAL A 256 -12.10 -7.10 -7.11
C VAL A 256 -11.12 -7.45 -6.01
N VAL A 257 -9.83 -7.15 -6.18
CA VAL A 257 -8.79 -7.38 -5.16
C VAL A 257 -9.00 -6.51 -3.93
N ILE A 258 -9.39 -5.24 -4.09
CA ILE A 258 -9.73 -4.32 -2.99
C ILE A 258 -10.89 -4.89 -2.18
N VAL A 259 -12.01 -5.20 -2.84
CA VAL A 259 -13.20 -5.74 -2.16
C VAL A 259 -12.84 -7.04 -1.44
N TYR A 260 -12.10 -7.94 -2.09
CA TYR A 260 -11.63 -9.17 -1.47
C TYR A 260 -10.73 -8.93 -0.25
N ALA A 261 -9.79 -7.99 -0.31
CA ALA A 261 -8.89 -7.71 0.82
C ALA A 261 -9.64 -7.03 1.98
N GLU A 262 -10.56 -6.12 1.69
CA GLU A 262 -11.36 -5.40 2.69
C GLU A 262 -12.30 -6.31 3.47
N THR A 263 -12.92 -7.31 2.83
CA THR A 263 -13.78 -8.28 3.55
C THR A 263 -12.99 -9.17 4.51
N LEU A 264 -11.68 -9.34 4.29
CA LEU A 264 -10.82 -10.15 5.14
C LEU A 264 -10.12 -9.33 6.23
N LEU A 265 -10.01 -8.01 6.06
CA LEU A 265 -9.18 -7.12 6.89
C LEU A 265 -9.51 -7.21 8.38
N TYR A 266 -10.80 -7.28 8.73
CA TYR A 266 -11.27 -7.33 10.12
C TYR A 266 -11.94 -8.67 10.48
N ASN A 267 -11.67 -9.74 9.73
CA ASN A 267 -12.26 -11.05 9.99
C ASN A 267 -11.64 -11.71 11.23
N MET A 268 -12.30 -11.54 12.39
CA MET A 268 -11.84 -12.09 13.67
C MET A 268 -12.05 -13.61 13.81
N ALA A 269 -12.92 -14.21 13.00
CA ALA A 269 -13.15 -15.65 12.99
C ALA A 269 -11.97 -16.40 12.36
N GLU A 270 -11.39 -15.81 11.31
CA GLU A 270 -10.17 -16.30 10.67
C GLU A 270 -9.11 -15.19 10.63
N PRO A 271 -8.48 -14.89 11.79
CA PRO A 271 -7.71 -13.66 12.01
C PRO A 271 -6.50 -13.51 11.11
N ARG A 272 -6.05 -14.55 10.41
CA ARG A 272 -4.83 -14.52 9.59
C ARG A 272 -5.11 -14.41 8.09
N LEU A 273 -6.39 -14.41 7.68
CA LEU A 273 -6.76 -14.35 6.26
C LEU A 273 -6.45 -13.00 5.60
N TYR A 274 -6.44 -11.89 6.33
CA TYR A 274 -6.12 -10.58 5.74
C TYR A 274 -4.75 -10.59 5.04
N ALA A 275 -3.78 -11.37 5.54
CA ALA A 275 -2.47 -11.52 4.92
C ALA A 275 -2.54 -12.05 3.48
N ARG A 276 -3.53 -12.90 3.16
CA ARG A 276 -3.82 -13.35 1.78
C ARG A 276 -4.42 -12.24 0.92
N GLY A 277 -5.29 -11.42 1.51
CA GLY A 277 -5.83 -10.23 0.86
C GLY A 277 -4.73 -9.24 0.46
N TRP A 278 -3.82 -8.94 1.39
CA TRP A 278 -2.66 -8.10 1.12
C TRP A 278 -1.71 -8.73 0.10
N LEU A 279 -1.42 -10.03 0.20
CA LEU A 279 -0.60 -10.74 -0.79
C LEU A 279 -1.22 -10.64 -2.20
N ALA A 280 -2.53 -10.81 -2.35
CA ALA A 280 -3.20 -10.61 -3.63
C ALA A 280 -3.04 -9.17 -4.16
N GLY A 281 -3.11 -8.18 -3.28
CA GLY A 281 -2.79 -6.78 -3.58
C GLY A 281 -1.35 -6.60 -4.08
N TYR A 282 -0.37 -7.15 -3.37
CA TYR A 282 1.04 -7.07 -3.73
C TYR A 282 1.36 -7.78 -5.05
N VAL A 283 0.78 -8.96 -5.27
CA VAL A 283 0.89 -9.69 -6.55
C VAL A 283 0.31 -8.85 -7.68
N PHE A 284 -0.87 -8.24 -7.48
CA PHE A 284 -1.47 -7.37 -8.49
C PHE A 284 -0.62 -6.13 -8.77
N ALA A 285 -0.06 -5.49 -7.75
CA ALA A 285 0.87 -4.37 -7.90
C ALA A 285 2.14 -4.78 -8.65
N ALA A 286 2.71 -5.94 -8.34
CA ALA A 286 3.87 -6.50 -9.04
C ALA A 286 3.56 -6.79 -10.51
N LEU A 287 2.39 -7.33 -10.84
CA LEU A 287 1.94 -7.50 -12.23
C LEU A 287 1.80 -6.16 -12.95
N GLY A 288 1.30 -5.12 -12.28
CA GLY A 288 1.23 -3.75 -12.80
C GLY A 288 2.62 -3.17 -13.12
N ILE A 289 3.58 -3.34 -12.21
CA ILE A 289 4.99 -2.95 -12.41
C ILE A 289 5.59 -3.69 -13.60
N LEU A 290 5.47 -5.02 -13.64
CA LEU A 290 6.02 -5.85 -14.71
C LEU A 290 5.42 -5.48 -16.07
N PHE A 291 4.11 -5.25 -16.12
CA PHE A 291 3.44 -4.80 -17.33
C PHE A 291 3.96 -3.43 -17.79
N PHE A 292 4.13 -2.47 -16.86
CA PHE A 292 4.66 -1.15 -17.15
C PHE A 292 6.10 -1.20 -17.70
N ILE A 293 6.98 -1.97 -17.05
CA ILE A 293 8.36 -2.16 -17.50
C ILE A 293 8.40 -2.89 -18.85
N ALA A 294 7.67 -4.00 -19.01
CA ALA A 294 7.66 -4.78 -20.25
C ALA A 294 7.16 -3.95 -21.44
N ASN A 295 6.10 -3.16 -21.25
CA ASN A 295 5.59 -2.27 -22.29
C ASN A 295 6.57 -1.12 -22.59
N SER A 296 7.30 -0.63 -21.59
CA SER A 296 8.35 0.37 -21.80
C SER A 296 9.55 -0.21 -22.56
N ILE A 297 9.97 -1.45 -22.27
CA ILE A 297 10.99 -2.18 -23.04
C ILE A 297 10.54 -2.39 -24.48
N TYR A 298 9.28 -2.80 -24.69
CA TYR A 298 8.71 -2.96 -26.03
C TYR A 298 8.80 -1.66 -26.83
N ARG A 299 8.44 -0.52 -26.21
CA ARG A 299 8.51 0.80 -26.84
C ARG A 299 9.95 1.23 -27.10
N TRP A 300 10.87 0.98 -26.17
CA TRP A 300 12.29 1.23 -26.38
C TRP A 300 12.83 0.44 -27.59
N ALA A 301 12.43 -0.81 -27.75
CA ALA A 301 12.89 -1.66 -28.86
C ALA A 301 12.22 -1.35 -30.21
N ARG A 302 10.95 -0.93 -30.22
CA ARG A 302 10.12 -0.83 -31.44
C ARG A 302 9.71 0.59 -31.84
N ALA A 303 9.92 1.61 -31.00
CA ALA A 303 9.52 2.98 -31.33
C ALA A 303 10.34 3.54 -32.50
N ARG A 304 9.62 4.08 -33.50
CA ARG A 304 10.23 4.80 -34.64
C ARG A 304 10.68 6.21 -34.26
N SER A 305 10.05 6.82 -33.27
CA SER A 305 10.40 8.17 -32.79
C SER A 305 11.60 8.12 -31.85
N PRO A 306 12.68 8.88 -32.12
CA PRO A 306 13.84 8.96 -31.23
C PRO A 306 13.48 9.42 -29.81
N VAL A 307 12.51 10.35 -29.68
CA VAL A 307 12.06 10.89 -28.39
C VAL A 307 11.38 9.81 -27.55
N VAL A 308 10.46 9.04 -28.14
CA VAL A 308 9.76 7.95 -27.44
C VAL A 308 10.73 6.86 -27.01
N ARG A 309 11.72 6.56 -27.87
CA ARG A 309 12.76 5.58 -27.57
C ARG A 309 13.60 6.00 -26.37
N GLU A 310 14.00 7.27 -26.33
CA GLU A 310 14.82 7.82 -25.24
C GLU A 310 14.04 7.90 -23.92
N GLN A 311 12.80 8.40 -23.96
CA GLN A 311 11.92 8.43 -22.78
C GLN A 311 11.67 7.02 -22.23
N SER A 312 11.42 6.05 -23.11
CA SER A 312 11.23 4.65 -22.70
C SER A 312 12.49 4.06 -22.06
N ARG A 313 13.68 4.38 -22.59
CA ARG A 313 14.96 3.95 -22.01
C ARG A 313 15.13 4.45 -20.57
N ILE A 314 14.89 5.75 -20.35
CA ILE A 314 15.00 6.37 -19.02
C ILE A 314 14.01 5.71 -18.04
N ILE A 315 12.76 5.49 -18.47
CA ILE A 315 11.74 4.83 -17.66
C ILE A 315 12.15 3.40 -17.28
N VAL A 316 12.73 2.64 -18.21
CA VAL A 316 13.16 1.26 -17.93
C VAL A 316 14.28 1.26 -16.89
N ILE A 317 15.30 2.11 -17.04
CA ILE A 317 16.41 2.18 -16.10
C ILE A 317 15.91 2.60 -14.71
N ALA A 318 15.18 3.71 -14.63
CA ALA A 318 14.65 4.22 -13.37
C ALA A 318 13.65 3.23 -12.73
N GLY A 319 12.76 2.64 -13.53
CA GLY A 319 11.77 1.68 -13.07
C GLY A 319 12.38 0.39 -12.57
N VAL A 320 13.41 -0.14 -13.22
CA VAL A 320 14.12 -1.33 -12.73
C VAL A 320 14.80 -1.02 -11.39
N ILE A 321 15.49 0.12 -11.27
CA ILE A 321 16.15 0.51 -10.00
C ILE A 321 15.11 0.67 -8.88
N ALA A 322 14.02 1.39 -9.15
CA ALA A 322 13.01 1.71 -8.15
C ALA A 322 12.15 0.50 -7.74
N PHE A 323 11.80 -0.38 -8.68
CA PHE A 323 10.81 -1.45 -8.44
C PHE A 323 11.40 -2.84 -8.28
N LEU A 324 12.63 -3.11 -8.72
CA LEU A 324 13.23 -4.45 -8.61
C LEU A 324 13.29 -4.96 -7.15
N PRO A 325 13.68 -4.15 -6.14
CA PRO A 325 13.70 -4.60 -4.75
C PRO A 325 12.30 -4.99 -4.25
N ALA A 326 11.28 -4.23 -4.60
CA ALA A 326 9.89 -4.51 -4.22
C ALA A 326 9.38 -5.81 -4.89
N VAL A 327 9.62 -5.99 -6.20
CA VAL A 327 9.20 -7.20 -6.91
C VAL A 327 9.94 -8.44 -6.38
N ALA A 328 11.25 -8.33 -6.14
CA ALA A 328 12.04 -9.41 -5.57
C ALA A 328 11.52 -9.81 -4.18
N TRP A 329 11.14 -8.82 -3.35
CA TRP A 329 10.55 -9.10 -2.04
C TRP A 329 9.23 -9.85 -2.15
N VAL A 330 8.29 -9.41 -3.00
CA VAL A 330 7.00 -10.12 -3.17
C VAL A 330 7.24 -11.57 -3.61
N VAL A 331 8.23 -11.82 -4.48
CA VAL A 331 8.59 -13.18 -4.88
C VAL A 331 9.18 -13.98 -3.72
N ILE A 332 10.11 -13.41 -2.95
CA ILE A 332 10.77 -14.10 -1.84
C ILE A 332 9.79 -14.34 -0.69
N ALA A 333 9.11 -13.31 -0.21
CA ALA A 333 8.16 -13.37 0.90
C ALA A 333 6.91 -14.19 0.55
N GLY A 334 6.47 -14.10 -0.71
CA GLY A 334 5.30 -14.82 -1.19
C GLY A 334 5.58 -16.30 -1.47
N PHE A 335 6.74 -16.67 -2.03
CA PHE A 335 6.95 -18.02 -2.59
C PHE A 335 8.15 -18.78 -2.04
N ILE A 336 9.09 -18.12 -1.35
CA ILE A 336 10.37 -18.73 -0.95
C ILE A 336 10.48 -18.87 0.57
N THR A 337 10.29 -17.79 1.35
CA THR A 337 10.36 -17.85 2.82
C THR A 337 9.42 -16.86 3.48
N SER A 338 8.81 -17.24 4.61
CA SER A 338 8.06 -16.33 5.49
C SER A 338 8.96 -15.53 6.44
N ALA A 339 10.28 -15.72 6.39
CA ALA A 339 11.24 -15.10 7.29
C ALA A 339 11.81 -13.78 6.76
N ALA A 340 11.30 -13.27 5.63
CA ALA A 340 11.67 -11.96 5.13
C ALA A 340 11.05 -10.87 6.02
N THR A 341 11.73 -10.53 7.11
CA THR A 341 11.40 -9.39 7.96
C THR A 341 11.21 -8.15 7.09
N PHE A 342 10.02 -7.55 7.14
CA PHE A 342 9.75 -6.31 6.43
C PHE A 342 10.55 -5.18 7.11
N ASN A 343 11.73 -4.91 6.58
CA ASN A 343 12.58 -3.81 7.02
C ASN A 343 12.37 -2.61 6.11
N VAL A 344 11.73 -1.58 6.66
CA VAL A 344 11.38 -0.32 5.99
C VAL A 344 12.60 0.30 5.29
N LEU A 345 13.79 0.25 5.89
CA LEU A 345 14.99 0.83 5.30
C LEU A 345 15.48 0.08 4.06
N TYR A 346 15.45 -1.26 4.04
CA TYR A 346 15.91 -2.01 2.85
C TYR A 346 14.96 -1.88 1.65
N TYR A 347 13.66 -1.71 1.88
CA TYR A 347 12.66 -1.69 0.81
C TYR A 347 12.31 -0.28 0.31
N PHE A 348 12.45 0.75 1.15
CA PHE A 348 12.20 2.13 0.76
C PHE A 348 13.47 2.95 0.48
N ALA A 349 14.68 2.51 0.89
CA ALA A 349 15.94 3.17 0.49
C ALA A 349 16.14 3.32 -1.03
N PRO A 350 15.71 2.40 -1.91
CA PRO A 350 15.80 2.60 -3.36
C PRO A 350 14.77 3.58 -3.92
N MET A 351 13.78 4.01 -3.12
CA MET A 351 12.74 4.96 -3.52
C MET A 351 13.05 6.41 -3.09
N VAL A 352 14.22 6.63 -2.47
CA VAL A 352 14.80 7.94 -2.09
C VAL A 352 16.03 8.20 -2.94
#